data_AF-A0A3E2NMJ8-F1
#
_entry.id   AF-A0A3E2NMJ8-F1
#
_cell.length_a   1.000
_cell.length_b   1.000
_cell.length_c   1.000
_cell.angle_alpha   90.00
_cell.angle_beta   90.00
_cell.angle_gamma   90.00
#
_symmetry.space_group_name_H-M   'P 1'
#
loop_
_entity.id
_entity.type
_entity.pdbx_description
1 polymer ?
#
loop_
_entity_poly.entity_id
_entity_poly.type
_entity_poly.pdbx_seq_one_letter_code
_entity_poly.pdbx_strand_id
1 'polypeptide(L)' 'MGLGAPEIILIILAIVLLFGGKKIPELMKGLGKGMKEFKDSQNGEPEKPVAAKTEV' A
#
# COMPACT_ATOMS: atom_id res chain seq x y z
N MET A 1 18.91 -19.54 15.00
CA MET A 1 18.41 -18.33 15.70
C MET A 1 17.76 -17.46 14.64
N GLY A 2 16.47 -17.68 14.40
CA GLY A 2 15.72 -16.94 13.38
C GLY A 2 15.17 -15.64 13.99
N LEU A 3 14.87 -14.66 13.14
CA LEU A 3 14.16 -13.45 13.57
C LEU A 3 12.80 -13.88 14.10
N GLY A 4 12.61 -13.76 15.42
CA GLY A 4 11.35 -14.05 16.05
C GLY A 4 10.35 -12.94 15.80
N ALA A 5 9.08 -13.22 16.10
CA ALA A 5 8.04 -12.20 16.20
C ALA A 5 8.49 -10.94 17.00
N PRO A 6 9.21 -11.05 18.15
CA PRO A 6 9.66 -9.86 18.89
C PRO A 6 10.67 -8.99 18.13
N GLU A 7 11.68 -9.57 17.45
CA GLU A 7 12.64 -8.79 16.67
C GLU A 7 11.95 -8.05 15.52
N ILE A 8 11.01 -8.71 14.83
CA ILE A 8 10.27 -8.10 13.71
C ILE A 8 9.44 -6.90 14.20
N ILE A 9 8.77 -7.03 15.35
CA ILE A 9 8.00 -5.95 15.96
C ILE A 9 8.90 -4.75 16.29
N LEU A 10 10.07 -4.99 16.87
CA LEU A 10 11.04 -3.92 17.19
C LEU A 10 11.52 -3.19 15.93
N ILE A 11 11.78 -3.91 14.84
CA ILE A 11 12.20 -3.31 13.56
C ILE A 11 11.08 -2.46 12.98
N ILE A 12 9.85 -2.96 12.94
CA ILE A 12 8.70 -2.20 12.45
C ILE A 12 8.48 -0.95 13.31
N LEU A 13 8.59 -1.08 14.63
CA LEU A 13 8.45 0.05 15.55
C LEU A 13 9.53 1.12 15.29
N ALA A 14 10.78 0.71 15.07
CA ALA A 14 11.86 1.63 14.73
C ALA A 14 11.58 2.38 13.41
N ILE A 15 11.13 1.69 12.37
CA ILE A 15 10.75 2.32 11.08
C ILE A 15 9.58 3.30 11.29
N VAL A 16 8.58 2.92 12.08
CA VAL A 16 7.43 3.79 12.38
C VAL A 16 7.85 5.03 13.17
N LEU A 17 8.83 4.94 14.07
CA LEU A 17 9.35 6.11 14.79
C LEU A 17 10.15 7.05 13.87
N LEU A 18 10.96 6.50 12.96
CA LEU A 18 11.78 7.28 12.03
C LEU A 18 10.95 7.99 10.95
N PHE A 19 9.98 7.28 10.37
CA PHE A 19 9.17 7.79 9.27
C PHE A 19 7.81 8.34 9.72
N GLY A 20 7.35 7.99 10.92
CA GLY A 20 6.01 8.27 11.40
C GLY A 20 4.98 7.26 10.88
N GLY A 21 4.03 6.86 11.74
CA GLY A 21 2.99 5.89 11.38
C GLY A 21 2.08 6.30 10.22
N LYS A 22 2.06 7.58 9.84
CA LYS A 22 1.29 8.11 8.71
C LYS A 22 2.00 7.95 7.35
N LYS A 23 3.34 7.88 7.31
CA LYS A 23 4.07 7.77 6.03
C LYS A 23 3.95 6.39 5.39
N ILE A 24 3.89 5.33 6.18
CA ILE A 24 3.71 3.96 5.66
C ILE A 24 2.40 3.82 4.85
N PRO A 25 1.21 4.18 5.37
CA PRO A 25 -0.03 4.09 4.60
C PRO A 25 -0.09 5.07 3.42
N GLU A 26 0.57 6.23 3.50
CA GLU A 26 0.68 7.18 2.40
C GLU A 26 1.51 6.61 1.23
N LEU A 27 2.66 6.02 1.55
CA LEU A 27 3.52 5.32 0.57
C LEU A 27 2.80 4.10 -0.02
N MET A 28 2.11 3.29 0.79
CA MET A 28 1.33 2.16 0.31
C MET A 28 0.19 2.58 -0.62
N LYS A 29 -0.50 3.68 -0.32
CA LYS A 29 -1.55 4.23 -1.21
C LYS A 29 -0.98 4.69 -2.54
N GLY A 30 0.16 5.38 -2.54
CA GLY A 30 0.85 5.79 -3.76
C GLY A 30 1.34 4.61 -4.59
N LEU A 31 2.04 3.67 -3.97
CA LEU A 31 2.52 2.44 -4.60
C LEU A 31 1.37 1.56 -5.13
N GLY A 32 0.28 1.44 -4.37
CA GLY A 32 -0.89 0.66 -4.77
C GLY A 32 -1.61 1.22 -5.98
N LYS A 33 -1.76 2.55 -6.07
CA LYS A 33 -2.30 3.20 -7.27
C LYS A 33 -1.39 2.99 -8.47
N GLY A 34 -0.09 3.23 -8.31
CA GLY A 34 0.89 3.00 -9.38
C GLY A 34 0.85 1.55 -9.85
N MET A 35 0.94 0.58 -8.94
CA MET A 35 0.91 -0.85 -9.27
C MET A 35 -0.40 -1.26 -9.96
N LYS A 36 -1.53 -0.65 -9.60
CA LYS A 36 -2.81 -0.85 -10.28
C LYS A 36 -2.76 -0.31 -11.71
N GLU A 37 -2.32 0.93 -11.93
CA GLU A 37 -2.17 1.51 -13.27
C GLU A 37 -1.16 0.74 -14.14
N PHE A 38 -0.05 0.27 -13.55
CA PHE A 38 0.93 -0.59 -14.22
C PHE A 38 0.33 -1.94 -14.63
N LYS A 39 -0.58 -2.50 -13.82
CA LYS A 39 -1.24 -3.77 -14.12
C LYS A 39 -2.34 -3.60 -15.17
N ASP A 40 -3.15 -2.55 -15.05
CA ASP A 40 -4.21 -2.20 -16.01
C ASP A 40 -3.61 -1.95 -17.40
N SER A 41 -2.48 -1.24 -17.47
CA SER A 41 -1.77 -0.97 -18.74
C SER A 41 -1.13 -2.24 -19.34
N GLN A 42 -0.61 -3.15 -18.52
CA GLN A 42 -0.01 -4.41 -18.99
C GLN A 42 -1.04 -5.43 -19.43
N ASN A 43 -2.22 -5.47 -18.80
CA ASN A 43 -3.26 -6.44 -19.11
C ASN A 43 -4.17 -6.00 -20.27
N GLY A 44 -4.06 -4.75 -20.75
CA GLY A 44 -4.91 -4.26 -21.84
C GLY A 44 -6.41 -4.34 -21.52
N GLU A 45 -6.77 -4.42 -20.25
CA GLU A 45 -8.15 -4.53 -19.81
C GLU A 45 -8.78 -3.13 -19.96
N PRO A 46 -9.76 -2.94 -20.87
CA PRO A 46 -10.49 -1.68 -20.92
C PRO A 46 -11.20 -1.50 -19.59
N GLU A 47 -10.90 -0.34 -18.98
CA GLU A 47 -11.48 0.22 -17.77
C GLU A 47 -12.86 -0.39 -17.43
N LYS A 48 -12.92 -1.29 -16.44
CA LYS A 48 -14.19 -1.54 -15.75
C LYS A 48 -14.46 -0.30 -14.89
N PRO A 49 -15.51 0.48 -15.18
CA PRO A 49 -15.83 1.65 -14.40
C PRO A 49 -16.20 1.15 -13.01
N VAL A 50 -15.32 1.39 -12.03
CA VAL A 50 -15.68 1.21 -10.63
C VAL A 50 -16.68 2.32 -10.32
N ALA A 51 -17.95 1.97 -10.43
CA ALA A 51 -19.09 2.80 -10.06
C ALA A 51 -18.91 3.34 -8.63
N ALA A 52 -18.40 4.56 -8.52
CA ALA A 52 -18.71 5.43 -7.40
C ALA A 52 -20.00 6.17 -7.78
N LYS A 53 -21.13 5.54 -7.43
CA LYS A 53 -22.40 6.25 -7.31
C LYS A 53 -22.22 7.33 -6.24
N THR A 54 -22.08 8.57 -6.69
CA THR A 54 -22.86 9.68 -6.13
C THR A 54 -24.34 9.32 -6.24
N GLU A 55 -25.17 9.89 -5.35
CA GLU A 55 -26.58 9.60 -5.04
C GLU A 55 -26.68 8.57 -3.89
N VAL A 56 -26.92 9.00 -2.65
CA VAL A 56 -28.06 9.82 -2.16
C VAL A 56 -27.64 10.84 -1.09
#